data_AF-A0A1F8QVB0-F1
#
_entry.id   AF-A0A1F8QVB0-F1
#
_cell.length_a   1.000
_cell.length_b   1.000
_cell.length_c   1.000
_cell.angle_alpha   90.00
_cell.angle_beta   90.00
_cell.angle_gamma   90.00
#
_symmetry.space_group_name_H-M   'P 1'
#
loop_
_entity.id
_entity.type
_entity.pdbx_description
1 polymer ?
#
loop_
_entity_poly.entity_id
_entity_poly.type
_entity_poly.pdbx_seq_one_letter_code
_entity_poly.pdbx_strand_id
1 'polypeptide(L)'
;MKLSPLITFNGILFIALGIAFALYGPLMMAFFDVPELSIDSTTYWHLAAFARMFGAALFGYGFLLFALREAVNELSAAHQRRVVMALLLSNLLAAVVSITQQSSIWYNPAGWVTTGVFAALTLAYGAMLVAGRSKGGNTA
;
A
#
# COMPACT_ATOMS: atom_id res chain seq x y z
N MET A 1 12.60 -12.87 -6.45
CA MET A 1 11.41 -12.67 -7.30
C MET A 1 11.75 -11.70 -8.42
N LYS A 2 11.09 -11.81 -9.58
CA LYS A 2 11.14 -10.78 -10.63
C LYS A 2 10.29 -9.57 -10.19
N LEU A 3 10.57 -8.38 -10.72
CA LEU A 3 9.87 -7.13 -10.37
C LEU A 3 8.38 -7.18 -10.75
N SER A 4 8.08 -7.66 -11.96
CA SER A 4 6.73 -7.69 -12.52
C SER A 4 5.69 -8.44 -11.65
N PRO A 5 5.95 -9.67 -11.14
CA PRO A 5 5.05 -10.34 -10.21
C PRO A 5 4.77 -9.56 -8.92
N LEU A 6 5.79 -8.90 -8.36
CA LEU A 6 5.62 -8.12 -7.12
C LEU A 6 4.79 -6.85 -7.35
N ILE A 7 5.01 -6.17 -8.48
CA ILE A 7 4.18 -5.03 -8.90
C ILE A 7 2.75 -5.47 -9.17
N THR A 8 2.55 -6.63 -9.81
CA THR A 8 1.22 -7.19 -10.08
C THR A 8 0.48 -7.46 -8.77
N PHE A 9 1.13 -8.15 -7.82
CA PHE A 9 0.55 -8.42 -6.51
C PHE A 9 0.21 -7.12 -5.77
N ASN A 10 1.13 -6.15 -5.73
CA ASN A 10 0.90 -4.85 -5.12
C ASN A 10 -0.29 -4.12 -5.77
N GLY A 11 -0.35 -4.11 -7.10
CA GLY A 11 -1.45 -3.52 -7.86
C GLY A 11 -2.80 -4.14 -7.53
N ILE A 12 -2.90 -5.48 -7.56
CA ILE A 12 -4.13 -6.21 -7.22
C ILE A 12 -4.57 -5.91 -5.78
N LEU A 13 -3.62 -5.92 -4.84
CA LEU A 13 -3.90 -5.64 -3.43
C LEU A 13 -4.45 -4.22 -3.24
N PHE A 14 -3.86 -3.23 -3.91
CA PHE A 14 -4.31 -1.84 -3.83
C PHE A 14 -5.63 -1.60 -4.55
N ILE A 15 -5.92 -2.32 -5.64
CA ILE A 15 -7.25 -2.32 -6.26
C ILE A 15 -8.28 -2.86 -5.27
N ALA A 16 -8.03 -4.01 -4.65
CA ALA A 16 -8.96 -4.64 -3.71
C ALA A 16 -9.21 -3.75 -2.47
N LEU A 17 -8.15 -3.24 -1.85
CA LEU A 17 -8.26 -2.30 -0.72
C LEU A 17 -8.93 -0.99 -1.15
N GLY A 18 -8.61 -0.51 -2.35
CA GLY A 18 -9.21 0.70 -2.91
C GLY A 18 -10.71 0.57 -3.07
N ILE A 19 -11.20 -0.56 -3.61
CA ILE A 19 -12.64 -0.88 -3.70
C ILE A 19 -13.27 -0.89 -2.30
N ALA A 20 -12.63 -1.58 -1.35
CA ALA A 20 -13.13 -1.69 0.01
C ALA A 20 -13.34 -0.30 0.66
N PHE A 21 -12.33 0.56 0.62
CA PHE A 21 -12.42 1.90 1.22
C PHE A 21 -13.29 2.88 0.41
N ALA A 22 -13.23 2.84 -0.93
CA ALA A 22 -13.95 3.78 -1.79
C ALA A 22 -15.46 3.53 -1.82
N LEU A 23 -15.87 2.27 -1.92
CA LEU A 23 -17.28 1.90 -2.07
C LEU A 23 -17.93 1.54 -0.74
N TYR A 24 -17.15 0.95 0.18
CA TYR A 24 -17.63 0.46 1.47
C TYR A 24 -17.05 1.26 2.65
N GLY A 25 -16.78 2.56 2.47
CA GLY A 25 -16.20 3.44 3.50
C GLY A 25 -16.81 3.31 4.90
N PRO A 26 -18.15 3.40 5.08
CA PRO A 26 -18.81 3.16 6.37
C PRO A 26 -18.51 1.80 7.00
N LEU A 27 -18.53 0.73 6.19
CA LEU A 27 -18.19 -0.63 6.64
C LEU A 27 -16.72 -0.73 7.05
N MET A 28 -15.82 -0.10 6.29
CA MET A 28 -14.41 -0.03 6.63
C MET A 28 -14.19 0.78 7.92
N MET A 29 -14.89 1.89 8.11
CA MET A 29 -14.82 2.62 9.39
C MET A 29 -15.26 1.77 10.58
N ALA A 30 -16.35 1.02 10.43
CA ALA A 30 -16.79 0.08 11.45
C ALA A 30 -15.76 -1.04 11.69
N PHE A 31 -15.11 -1.54 10.64
CA PHE A 31 -14.02 -2.51 10.76
C PHE A 31 -12.83 -1.97 11.56
N PHE A 32 -12.62 -0.65 11.54
CA PHE A 32 -11.61 0.04 12.35
C PHE A 32 -12.17 0.59 13.68
N ASP A 33 -13.29 0.04 14.17
CA ASP A 33 -13.94 0.39 15.43
C ASP A 33 -14.29 1.89 15.59
N VAL A 34 -14.54 2.60 14.48
CA VAL A 34 -15.03 3.98 14.55
C VAL A 34 -16.53 3.93 14.89
N PRO A 35 -16.96 4.27 16.12
CA PRO A 35 -18.32 4.00 16.56
C PRO A 35 -19.29 5.05 15.99
N GLU A 36 -20.35 4.59 15.31
CA GLU A 36 -21.38 5.46 14.71
C GLU A 36 -22.20 6.21 15.78
N LEU A 37 -22.35 5.62 16.97
CA LEU A 37 -23.22 6.14 18.05
C LEU A 37 -22.57 7.23 18.91
N SER A 38 -21.26 7.43 18.82
CA SER A 38 -20.52 8.38 19.66
C SER A 38 -20.16 9.69 18.96
N ILE A 39 -20.52 9.83 17.69
CA ILE A 39 -20.11 10.94 16.84
C ILE A 39 -21.37 11.54 16.21
N ASP A 40 -21.43 12.87 16.08
CA ASP A 40 -22.52 13.49 15.34
C ASP A 40 -22.48 13.08 13.86
N SER A 41 -23.66 13.04 13.23
CA SER A 41 -23.81 12.58 11.84
C SER A 41 -22.90 13.32 10.85
N THR A 42 -22.68 14.62 11.04
CA THR A 42 -21.87 15.43 10.12
C THR A 42 -20.40 15.00 10.20
N THR A 43 -19.86 14.87 11.40
CA THR A 43 -18.48 14.41 11.60
C THR A 43 -18.28 12.98 11.09
N TYR A 44 -19.26 12.09 11.31
CA TYR A 44 -19.21 10.72 10.77
C TYR A 44 -19.07 10.72 9.24
N TRP A 45 -19.90 11.49 8.53
CA TRP A 45 -19.87 11.53 7.07
C TRP A 45 -18.62 12.22 6.51
N HIS A 46 -18.03 13.18 7.23
CA HIS A 46 -16.72 13.72 6.88
C HIS A 46 -15.62 12.65 6.95
N LEU A 47 -15.58 11.85 8.02
CA LEU A 47 -14.65 10.73 8.13
C LEU A 47 -14.86 9.70 7.02
N ALA A 48 -16.12 9.39 6.71
CA ALA A 48 -16.45 8.49 5.61
C ALA A 48 -16.00 9.04 4.24
N ALA A 49 -16.15 10.35 4.00
CA ALA A 49 -15.66 10.98 2.78
C ALA A 49 -14.13 10.88 2.64
N PHE A 50 -13.39 11.09 3.74
CA PHE A 50 -11.93 10.89 3.76
C PHE A 50 -11.54 9.44 3.49
N ALA A 51 -12.20 8.46 4.13
CA ALA A 51 -11.98 7.04 3.89
C ALA A 51 -12.21 6.69 2.41
N ARG A 52 -13.26 7.24 1.79
CA ARG A 52 -13.54 7.02 0.37
C ARG A 52 -12.48 7.61 -0.55
N MET A 53 -12.02 8.82 -0.26
CA MET A 53 -10.93 9.46 -1.03
C MET A 53 -9.62 8.67 -0.93
N PHE A 54 -9.29 8.16 0.26
CA PHE A 54 -8.15 7.27 0.43
C PHE A 54 -8.31 5.98 -0.39
N GLY A 55 -9.49 5.37 -0.36
CA GLY A 55 -9.81 4.22 -1.21
C GLY A 55 -9.67 4.50 -2.70
N ALA A 56 -10.18 5.63 -3.17
CA ALA A 56 -10.05 6.04 -4.57
C ALA A 56 -8.58 6.23 -4.99
N ALA A 57 -7.75 6.79 -4.10
CA ALA A 57 -6.32 6.94 -4.32
C ALA A 57 -5.60 5.59 -4.41
N LEU A 58 -5.89 4.66 -3.49
CA LEU A 58 -5.35 3.29 -3.53
C LEU A 58 -5.80 2.57 -4.81
N PHE A 59 -7.07 2.68 -5.17
CA PHE A 59 -7.63 2.07 -6.37
C PHE A 59 -6.93 2.57 -7.64
N GLY A 60 -6.83 3.89 -7.80
CA GLY A 60 -6.14 4.49 -8.94
C GLY A 60 -4.67 4.11 -9.00
N TYR A 61 -3.98 4.10 -7.85
CA TYR A 61 -2.59 3.67 -7.78
C TYR A 61 -2.42 2.19 -8.12
N GLY A 62 -3.33 1.34 -7.64
CA GLY A 62 -3.37 -0.09 -7.97
C GLY A 62 -3.53 -0.34 -9.47
N PHE A 63 -4.42 0.40 -10.15
CA PHE A 63 -4.56 0.33 -11.61
C PHE A 63 -3.31 0.81 -12.35
N LEU A 64 -2.67 1.88 -11.88
CA LEU A 64 -1.42 2.35 -12.47
C LEU A 64 -0.33 1.27 -12.39
N LEU A 65 -0.15 0.66 -11.22
CA LEU A 65 0.80 -0.44 -11.04
C LEU A 65 0.45 -1.64 -11.90
N PHE A 66 -0.84 -2.00 -11.95
CA PHE A 66 -1.31 -3.11 -12.76
C PHE A 66 -1.05 -2.85 -14.25
N ALA A 67 -1.28 -1.64 -14.76
CA ALA A 67 -1.00 -1.27 -16.15
C ALA A 67 0.50 -1.33 -16.48
N LEU A 68 1.37 -0.92 -15.55
CA LEU A 68 2.82 -0.89 -15.75
C LEU A 68 3.52 -2.25 -15.54
N ARG A 69 2.79 -3.29 -15.10
CA ARG A 69 3.36 -4.58 -14.65
C ARG A 69 4.23 -5.30 -15.69
N GLU A 70 3.93 -5.15 -16.97
CA GLU A 70 4.72 -5.75 -18.05
C GLU A 70 5.80 -4.79 -18.57
N ALA A 71 5.46 -3.50 -18.69
CA ALA A 71 6.37 -2.47 -19.19
C ALA A 71 7.68 -2.38 -18.39
N VAL A 72 7.64 -2.68 -17.09
CA VAL A 72 8.85 -2.70 -16.25
C VAL A 72 9.87 -3.75 -16.68
N ASN A 73 9.46 -4.82 -17.35
CA ASN A 73 10.36 -5.87 -17.82
C ASN A 73 11.24 -5.42 -18.99
N GLU A 74 10.78 -4.42 -19.75
CA GLU A 74 11.51 -3.85 -20.90
C GLU A 74 12.53 -2.79 -20.47
N LEU A 75 12.46 -2.33 -19.22
CA LEU A 75 13.39 -1.34 -18.68
C LEU A 75 14.78 -1.94 -18.44
N SER A 76 15.82 -1.12 -18.62
CA SER A 76 17.17 -1.49 -18.21
C SER A 76 17.25 -1.72 -16.70
N ALA A 77 18.20 -2.54 -16.25
CA ALA A 77 18.36 -2.88 -14.83
C ALA A 77 18.49 -1.64 -13.91
N ALA A 78 19.13 -0.58 -14.39
CA ALA A 78 19.25 0.69 -13.66
C ALA A 78 17.88 1.36 -13.46
N HIS A 79 17.02 1.38 -14.49
CA HIS A 79 15.67 1.95 -14.39
C HIS A 79 14.75 1.07 -13.55
N GLN A 80 14.82 -0.26 -13.68
CA GLN A 80 14.09 -1.17 -12.80
C GLN A 80 14.42 -0.93 -11.32
N ARG A 81 15.71 -0.72 -11.01
CA ARG A 81 16.15 -0.39 -9.64
C ARG A 81 15.59 0.93 -9.13
N ARG A 82 15.44 1.95 -9.99
CA ARG A 82 14.79 3.22 -9.64
C ARG A 82 13.31 3.03 -9.34
N VAL A 83 12.60 2.23 -10.15
CA VAL A 83 11.20 1.87 -9.89
C VAL A 83 11.06 1.17 -8.54
N VAL A 84 11.94 0.21 -8.25
CA VAL A 84 11.94 -0.51 -6.96
C VAL A 84 12.20 0.43 -5.79
N MET A 85 13.14 1.36 -5.91
CA MET A 85 13.39 2.37 -4.87
C MET A 85 12.18 3.27 -4.65
N ALA A 86 11.52 3.72 -5.72
CA ALA A 86 10.32 4.55 -5.60
C ALA A 86 9.18 3.79 -4.89
N LEU A 87 8.96 2.51 -5.25
CA LEU A 87 7.97 1.65 -4.62
C LEU A 87 8.32 1.34 -3.16
N LEU A 88 9.60 1.11 -2.86
CA LEU A 88 10.08 0.93 -1.49
C LEU A 88 9.78 2.16 -0.64
N LEU A 89 10.18 3.35 -1.11
CA LEU A 89 9.99 4.59 -0.34
C LEU A 89 8.51 4.94 -0.17
N SER A 90 7.69 4.72 -1.21
CA SER A 90 6.24 4.90 -1.13
C SER A 90 5.61 3.98 -0.08
N ASN A 91 5.95 2.68 -0.08
CA ASN A 91 5.43 1.74 0.91
C ASN A 91 6.00 1.97 2.31
N LEU A 92 7.27 2.38 2.43
CA LEU A 92 7.88 2.72 3.72
C LEU A 92 7.17 3.90 4.36
N LEU A 93 6.87 4.95 3.58
CA LEU A 93 6.10 6.09 4.07
C LEU A 93 4.71 5.65 4.53
N ALA A 94 4.01 4.84 3.72
CA ALA A 94 2.70 4.30 4.09
C ALA A 94 2.78 3.43 5.35
N ALA A 95 3.82 2.61 5.51
CA ALA A 95 4.04 1.78 6.70
C ALA A 95 4.24 2.66 7.95
N VAL A 96 5.12 3.67 7.88
CA VAL A 96 5.36 4.60 8.99
C VAL A 96 4.09 5.36 9.38
N VAL A 97 3.34 5.86 8.40
CA VAL A 97 2.05 6.53 8.64
C VAL A 97 1.08 5.55 9.28
N SER A 98 0.93 4.33 8.74
CA SER A 98 0.01 3.33 9.29
C SER A 98 0.36 2.91 10.71
N ILE A 99 1.64 2.78 11.06
CA ILE A 99 2.10 2.44 12.43
C ILE A 99 1.75 3.58 13.39
N THR A 100 1.95 4.83 12.95
CA THR A 100 1.53 6.00 13.73
C THR A 100 0.02 6.00 13.95
N GLN A 101 -0.78 5.72 12.90
CA GLN A 101 -2.24 5.63 13.01
C GLN A 101 -2.67 4.48 13.91
N GLN A 102 -2.01 3.32 13.81
CA GLN A 102 -2.29 2.17 14.66
C GLN A 102 -2.05 2.49 16.14
N SER A 103 -0.96 3.20 16.44
CA SER A 103 -0.56 3.52 17.82
C SER A 103 -1.37 4.66 18.42
N SER A 104 -1.85 5.59 17.59
CA SER A 104 -2.51 6.82 18.05
C SER A 104 -4.03 6.82 17.91
N ILE A 105 -4.58 6.08 16.95
CA ILE A 105 -6.02 6.17 16.58
C ILE A 105 -6.68 4.80 16.59
N TRP A 106 -6.21 3.84 15.78
CA TRP A 106 -6.96 2.61 15.52
C TRP A 106 -6.95 1.64 16.71
N TYR A 107 -5.77 1.39 17.28
CA TYR A 107 -5.57 0.53 18.46
C TYR A 107 -6.32 -0.82 18.42
N ASN A 108 -6.49 -1.41 17.22
CA ASN A 108 -7.29 -2.61 17.03
C ASN A 108 -6.64 -3.60 16.02
N PRO A 109 -7.18 -4.83 15.89
CA PRO A 109 -6.63 -5.82 14.96
C PRO A 109 -6.70 -5.39 13.49
N ALA A 110 -7.74 -4.66 13.08
CA ALA A 110 -7.92 -4.20 11.70
C ALA A 110 -6.80 -3.26 11.23
N GLY A 111 -6.39 -2.33 12.09
CA GLY A 111 -5.28 -1.44 11.79
C GLY A 111 -3.93 -2.18 11.69
N TRP A 112 -3.73 -3.24 12.49
CA TRP A 112 -2.57 -4.12 12.34
C TRP A 112 -2.52 -4.84 10.99
N VAL A 113 -3.67 -5.23 10.42
CA VAL A 113 -3.72 -5.81 9.06
C VAL A 113 -3.21 -4.80 8.03
N THR A 114 -3.68 -3.56 8.09
CA THR A 114 -3.25 -2.49 7.17
C THR A 114 -1.76 -2.18 7.31
N THR A 115 -1.27 -2.08 8.55
CA THR A 115 0.16 -1.93 8.83
C THR A 115 0.98 -3.11 8.30
N GLY A 116 0.50 -4.33 8.50
CA GLY A 116 1.14 -5.55 8.02
C GLY A 116 1.28 -5.57 6.51
N VAL A 117 0.27 -5.10 5.77
CA VAL A 117 0.32 -4.97 4.30
C VAL A 117 1.47 -4.06 3.86
N PHE A 118 1.53 -2.82 4.37
CA PHE A 118 2.56 -1.87 3.95
C PHE A 118 3.95 -2.29 4.43
N ALA A 119 4.07 -2.86 5.64
CA ALA A 119 5.32 -3.40 6.14
C ALA A 119 5.81 -4.57 5.27
N ALA A 120 4.95 -5.52 4.92
CA ALA A 120 5.30 -6.65 4.06
C ALA A 120 5.75 -6.19 2.66
N LEU A 121 5.06 -5.22 2.05
CA LEU A 121 5.47 -4.65 0.76
C LEU A 121 6.81 -3.92 0.87
N THR A 122 7.03 -3.14 1.92
CA THR A 122 8.31 -2.47 2.21
C THR A 122 9.45 -3.49 2.29
N LEU A 123 9.25 -4.56 3.07
CA LEU A 123 10.23 -5.64 3.21
C LEU A 123 10.47 -6.36 1.88
N ALA A 124 9.42 -6.63 1.10
CA ALA A 124 9.55 -7.31 -0.19
C ALA A 124 10.39 -6.50 -1.20
N TYR A 125 10.13 -5.20 -1.33
CA TYR A 125 10.94 -4.34 -2.21
C TYR A 125 12.36 -4.14 -1.67
N GLY A 126 12.52 -4.02 -0.34
CA GLY A 126 13.83 -3.93 0.31
C GLY A 126 14.69 -5.18 0.06
N ALA A 127 14.11 -6.36 0.25
CA ALA A 127 14.75 -7.64 -0.02
C ALA A 127 15.18 -7.76 -1.50
N MET A 128 14.38 -7.23 -2.43
CA MET A 128 14.71 -7.24 -3.86
C MET A 128 15.97 -6.41 -4.18
N LEU A 129 16.16 -5.26 -3.52
CA LEU A 129 17.36 -4.43 -3.69
C LEU A 129 18.61 -5.08 -3.10
N VAL A 130 18.48 -5.73 -1.94
CA VAL A 130 19.58 -6.45 -1.30
C VAL A 130 20.01 -7.65 -2.14
N ALA A 131 19.05 -8.46 -2.61
CA ALA A 131 19.32 -9.60 -3.48
C ALA A 131 19.94 -9.19 -4.83
N GLY A 132 19.56 -8.04 -5.38
CA GLY A 132 20.15 -7.48 -6.60
C GLY A 132 21.62 -7.09 -6.47
N ARG A 133 22.06 -6.66 -5.27
CA ARG A 133 23.48 -6.35 -5.00
C ARG A 133 24.37 -7.59 -4.96
N SER A 134 23.88 -8.68 -4.38
CA SER A 134 24.65 -9.93 -4.24
C SER A 134 25.06 -10.54 -5.60
N LYS A 135 24.24 -10.36 -6.64
CA LYS A 135 24.55 -10.90 -7.98
C LYS A 135 25.53 -10.07 -8.80
N GLY A 136 25.75 -8.79 -8.45
CA GLY A 136 26.67 -7.90 -9.16
C GLY A 136 28.09 -7.87 -8.59
N GLY A 137 28.35 -8.57 -7.50
CA GLY A 137 29.66 -8.57 -6.80
C GLY A 137 30.64 -9.67 -7.24
N ASN A 138 30.29 -10.50 -8.23
CA ASN A 138 31.10 -11.64 -8.66
C ASN A 138 31.79 -11.43 -10.03
N THR A 139 31.89 -10.18 -10.48
CA THR A 139 32.59 -9.80 -11.72
C THR A 139 33.50 -8.60 -11.46
N ALA A 140 34.43 -8.78 -10.52
CA ALA A 140 35.62 -7.94 -10.38
C ALA A 140 36.83 -8.86 -10.37
#